data_AF-A0A9E5NCB4-F1
#
_entry.id   AF-A0A9E5NCB4-F1
#
_cell.length_a   1.000
_cell.length_b   1.000
_cell.length_c   1.000
_cell.angle_alpha   90.00
_cell.angle_beta   90.00
_cell.angle_gamma   90.00
#
_symmetry.space_group_name_H-M   'P 1'
#
loop_
_entity.id
_entity.type
_entity.pdbx_description
1 polymer ?
#
loop_
_entity_poly.entity_id
_entity_poly.type
_entity_poly.pdbx_seq_one_letter_code
_entity_poly.pdbx_strand_id
1 'polypeptide(L)' 'FPDLEPAKQVLAEMGAELRLADEPTPQAILDVARQADGLLVTYAQITSDIIHQLNRCRIIARFGI' A
#
# COMPACT_ATOMS: atom_id res chain seq x y z
N PHE A 1 12.39 -5.23 6.28
CA PHE A 1 12.37 -3.88 6.85
C PHE A 1 11.80 -3.98 8.25
N PRO A 2 12.56 -3.62 9.30
CA PRO A 2 12.16 -3.90 10.67
C PRO A 2 11.05 -2.99 11.19
N ASP A 3 10.83 -1.82 10.58
CA ASP A 3 9.83 -0.86 11.07
C ASP A 3 9.27 0.05 9.96
N LEU A 4 7.99 0.43 10.09
CA LEU A 4 7.26 1.37 9.24
C LEU A 4 7.10 2.76 9.87
N GLU A 5 7.50 2.96 11.13
CA GLU A 5 7.36 4.25 11.83
C GLU A 5 7.93 5.45 11.05
N PRO A 6 9.11 5.39 10.41
CA PRO A 6 9.62 6.52 9.63
C PRO A 6 8.70 6.91 8.47
N ALA A 7 8.12 5.91 7.78
CA ALA A 7 7.19 6.17 6.68
C ALA A 7 5.88 6.75 7.20
N LYS A 8 5.37 6.26 8.33
CA LYS A 8 4.17 6.80 8.97
C LYS A 8 4.35 8.27 9.36
N GLN A 9 5.49 8.62 9.98
CA GLN A 9 5.76 9.99 10.41
C GLN A 9 5.75 10.96 9.22
N VAL A 10 6.48 10.65 8.15
CA VAL A 10 6.56 11.51 6.96
C VAL A 10 5.20 11.62 6.26
N LEU A 11 4.45 10.53 6.16
CA LEU A 11 3.12 10.56 5.52
C LEU A 11 2.09 11.32 6.38
N ALA A 12 2.18 11.22 7.70
CA ALA A 12 1.30 11.94 8.62
C ALA A 12 1.46 13.47 8.52
N GLU A 13 2.66 13.97 8.23
CA GLU A 13 2.91 15.41 7.98
C GLU A 13 2.10 15.95 6.79
N MET A 14 1.75 15.10 5.82
CA MET A 14 0.90 15.43 4.68
C MET A 14 -0.58 15.11 4.90
N GLY A 15 -0.96 14.66 6.10
CA GLY A 15 -2.32 14.24 6.43
C GLY A 15 -2.73 12.91 5.79
N ALA A 16 -1.77 12.09 5.34
CA ALA A 16 -2.07 10.79 4.74
C ALA A 16 -2.29 9.72 5.82
N GLU A 17 -3.23 8.82 5.55
CA GLU A 17 -3.48 7.64 6.37
C GLU A 17 -2.69 6.45 5.80
N LEU A 18 -1.85 5.81 6.63
CA LEU A 18 -1.15 4.59 6.24
C LEU A 18 -1.89 3.36 6.80
N ARG A 19 -2.33 2.47 5.90
CA ARG A 19 -2.90 1.16 6.24
C ARG A 19 -1.98 0.05 5.75
N LEU A 20 -1.69 -0.91 6.64
CA LEU A 20 -0.92 -2.10 6.32
C LEU A 20 -1.87 -3.27 6.09
N ALA A 21 -1.65 -4.04 5.03
CA ALA A 21 -2.34 -5.32 4.86
C ALA A 21 -1.78 -6.34 5.85
N ASP A 22 -2.65 -7.08 6.53
CA ASP A 22 -2.24 -8.08 7.52
C ASP A 22 -1.44 -9.24 6.90
N GLU A 23 -1.71 -9.55 5.63
CA GLU A 23 -1.07 -10.62 4.87
C GLU A 23 -0.80 -10.19 3.41
N PRO A 24 0.21 -10.77 2.74
CA PRO A 24 0.51 -10.48 1.33
C PRO A 24 -0.39 -11.27 0.37
N THR A 25 -1.68 -11.40 0.68
CA THR A 25 -2.68 -12.08 -0.17
C THR A 25 -3.50 -11.06 -0.95
N PRO A 26 -4.03 -11.40 -2.14
CA PRO A 26 -4.85 -10.47 -2.93
C PRO A 26 -6.03 -9.90 -2.14
N GLN A 27 -6.70 -10.72 -1.33
CA GLN A 27 -7.85 -10.27 -0.54
C GLN A 27 -7.42 -9.27 0.55
N ALA A 28 -6.43 -9.61 1.37
CA ALA A 28 -5.96 -8.72 2.45
C ALA A 28 -5.41 -7.40 1.90
N ILE A 29 -4.74 -7.43 0.74
CA ILE A 29 -4.30 -6.20 0.04
C ILE A 29 -5.53 -5.37 -0.36
N LEU A 30 -6.53 -5.97 -0.99
CA LEU A 30 -7.71 -5.25 -1.46
C LEU A 30 -8.57 -4.68 -0.33
N ASP A 31 -8.62 -5.35 0.82
CA ASP A 31 -9.38 -4.89 1.99
C ASP A 31 -8.89 -3.51 2.49
N VAL A 32 -7.58 -3.23 2.35
CA VAL A 32 -7.00 -1.94 2.72
C VAL A 32 -6.76 -1.00 1.53
N ALA A 33 -6.61 -1.53 0.31
CA ALA A 33 -6.10 -0.76 -0.84
C ALA A 33 -7.18 -0.33 -1.85
N ARG A 34 -8.41 -0.87 -1.83
CA ARG A 34 -9.46 -0.54 -2.84
C ARG A 34 -9.71 0.95 -3.04
N GLN A 35 -9.56 1.74 -1.97
CA GLN A 35 -9.76 3.19 -1.97
C GLN A 35 -8.46 3.98 -1.71
N ALA A 36 -7.31 3.29 -1.70
CA ALA A 36 -6.03 3.96 -1.49
C ALA A 36 -5.64 4.79 -2.72
N ASP A 37 -5.10 5.98 -2.48
CA ASP A 37 -4.59 6.86 -3.54
C ASP A 37 -3.20 6.39 -4.04
N GLY A 38 -2.46 5.62 -3.22
CA GLY A 38 -1.16 5.04 -3.58
C GLY A 38 -0.82 3.79 -2.77
N LEU A 39 0.07 2.95 -3.32
CA LEU A 39 0.57 1.74 -2.67
C LEU A 39 2.09 1.81 -2.46
N LEU A 40 2.53 1.39 -1.28
CA LEU A 40 3.93 1.12 -0.94
C LEU A 40 4.12 -0.40 -0.86
N VAL A 41 4.96 -0.95 -1.74
CA VAL A 41 5.05 -2.41 -1.94
C VAL A 41 6.47 -2.91 -1.73
N THR A 42 6.70 -3.76 -0.74
CA THR A 42 8.02 -4.40 -0.53
C THR A 42 8.15 -5.71 -1.30
N TYR A 43 7.30 -6.71 -0.98
CA TYR A 43 7.40 -8.06 -1.56
C TYR A 43 6.09 -8.61 -2.14
N ALA A 44 4.95 -7.98 -1.82
CA ALA A 44 3.65 -8.44 -2.31
C ALA A 44 3.57 -8.38 -3.84
N GLN A 45 2.97 -9.40 -4.44
CA GLN A 45 2.72 -9.43 -5.89
C GLN A 45 1.47 -8.61 -6.20
N ILE A 46 1.65 -7.50 -6.93
CA ILE A 46 0.54 -6.64 -7.37
C ILE A 46 0.20 -7.01 -8.81
N THR A 47 -0.73 -7.94 -8.97
CA THR A 47 -1.17 -8.45 -10.28
C THR A 47 -2.11 -7.48 -11.00
N SER A 48 -2.37 -7.70 -12.29
CA SER A 48 -3.36 -6.94 -13.06
C SER A 48 -4.75 -6.95 -12.40
N ASP A 49 -5.16 -8.09 -11.85
CA ASP A 49 -6.46 -8.26 -11.21
C ASP A 49 -6.59 -7.42 -9.94
N ILE A 50 -5.50 -7.25 -9.20
CA ILE A 50 -5.46 -6.33 -8.05
C ILE A 50 -5.54 -4.90 -8.55
N ILE A 51 -4.72 -4.52 -9.55
CA ILE A 51 -4.65 -3.15 -10.09
C ILE A 51 -6.02 -2.68 -10.60
N HIS A 52 -6.76 -3.53 -11.32
CA HIS A 52 -8.10 -3.20 -11.82
C HIS A 52 -9.13 -2.91 -10.72
N GLN A 53 -8.87 -3.33 -9.49
CA GLN A 53 -9.76 -3.12 -8.34
C GLN A 53 -9.35 -1.92 -7.47
N LEU A 54 -8.24 -1.24 -7.79
CA LEU A 54 -7.76 -0.06 -7.08
C LEU A 54 -8.44 1.20 -7.63
N ASN A 55 -9.58 1.57 -7.08
CA ASN A 55 -10.48 2.56 -7.68
C ASN A 55 -9.90 3.99 -7.73
N ARG A 56 -8.96 4.30 -6.83
CA ARG A 56 -8.35 5.63 -6.67
C ARG A 56 -6.85 5.65 -6.90
N CYS A 57 -6.21 4.49 -6.97
CA CYS A 57 -4.76 4.41 -6.94
C CYS A 57 -4.15 5.03 -8.19
N ARG A 58 -3.23 5.98 -7.98
CA ARG A 58 -2.48 6.65 -9.06
C ARG A 58 -1.01 6.25 -9.09
N ILE A 59 -0.48 5.73 -7.99
CA ILE A 59 0.95 5.48 -7.83
C ILE A 59 1.16 4.15 -7.07
N ILE A 60 2.00 3.29 -7.62
CA ILE A 60 2.48 2.08 -6.96
C ILE A 60 4.01 2.16 -6.91
N ALA A 61 4.56 2.32 -5.72
CA ALA A 61 5.99 2.47 -5.52
C ALA A 61 6.56 1.23 -4.83
N ARG A 62 7.70 0.72 -5.34
CA ARG A 62 8.46 -0.29 -4.61
C ARG A 62 9.11 0.35 -3.39
N PHE A 63 8.75 -0.14 -2.22
CA PHE A 63 9.22 0.34 -0.92
C PHE A 63 10.17 -0.70 -0.31
N GLY A 64 11.44 -0.59 -0.65
CA GLY A 64 12.48 -1.55 -0.33
C GLY A 64 13.53 -1.66 -1.44
N ILE A 65 14.56 -2.49 -1.23
CA ILE A 65 15.60 -2.81 -2.22
C ILE A 65 15.36 -4.24 -2.73
#